data_AF-A0A8T5GUR3-F1
#
_entry.id   AF-A0A8T5GUR3-F1
#
_cell.length_a   1.000
_cell.length_b   1.000
_cell.length_c   1.000
_cell.angle_alpha   90.00
_cell.angle_beta   90.00
_cell.angle_gamma   90.00
#
_symmetry.space_group_name_H-M   'P 1'
#
loop_
_entity.id
_entity.type
_entity.pdbx_description
1 polymer ?
#
loop_
_entity_poly.entity_id
_entity_poly.type
_entity_poly.pdbx_seq_one_letter_code
_entity_poly.pdbx_strand_id
1 'polypeptide(L)'
;MRRFLVWICLFLVVGAGMIEPDDAPSTELSQSFVAFAEGDEGNESNNGSSNNEPEECPNGNGTSTHDRTGCLDTDGDGYSDADATWNISMGADAFPERADAWSDLDGDNFADQPNLDITDDCPTRFGKSRSVLFGCSDMDLDWIPDVLDTDIDGDGISNELEIASSGALFQYDPMDANSYPIDTDYDTIPDAVDEDDDNDFWPDVIELDRGSDPLDAENTPFNRYFGVPTGFFYYGGFETDSKYDAEALELSLSGLMEVVTEELVIPFLLIPIYFYVFFSRRQRFEALREEIIEAKNDEALFELEVRVNELIKDRKIKTLHGLILRNTIEEQENKIRSVPTSEEE
;
A
#
# COMPACT_ATOMS: atom_id res chain seq x y z
N MET A 1 20.70 21.17 -10.79
CA MET A 1 20.65 22.65 -10.67
C MET A 1 19.24 23.06 -10.23
N ARG A 2 19.03 23.25 -8.91
CA ARG A 2 17.75 23.65 -8.32
C ARG A 2 17.55 25.17 -8.48
N ARG A 3 16.42 25.61 -9.02
CA ARG A 3 16.04 27.03 -9.09
C ARG A 3 15.06 27.35 -7.97
N PHE A 4 15.57 28.04 -6.95
CA PHE A 4 14.79 28.73 -5.92
C PHE A 4 14.00 29.87 -6.58
N LEU A 5 12.68 29.91 -6.37
CA LEU A 5 11.90 31.14 -6.52
C LEU A 5 11.33 31.49 -5.14
N VAL A 6 11.95 32.49 -4.53
CA VAL A 6 11.51 33.14 -3.29
C VAL A 6 10.44 34.14 -3.68
N TRP A 7 9.21 33.99 -3.17
CA TRP A 7 8.18 35.03 -3.24
C TRP A 7 8.11 35.75 -1.91
N ILE A 8 8.47 37.04 -1.94
CA ILE A 8 8.47 37.97 -0.82
C ILE A 8 7.04 38.51 -0.67
N CYS A 9 6.37 38.16 0.43
CA CYS A 9 5.12 38.80 0.84
C CYS A 9 5.40 40.20 1.41
N LEU A 10 4.80 41.21 0.79
CA LEU A 10 4.84 42.60 1.22
C LEU A 10 3.80 42.80 2.35
N PHE A 11 4.28 43.01 3.58
CA PHE A 11 3.45 43.43 4.72
C PHE A 11 3.00 44.89 4.54
N LEU A 12 1.69 45.12 4.45
CA LEU A 12 1.08 46.44 4.60
C LEU A 12 0.44 46.51 5.99
N VAL A 13 1.10 47.22 6.89
CA VAL A 13 0.60 47.55 8.23
C VAL A 13 -0.33 48.76 8.09
N VAL A 14 -1.62 48.56 8.35
CA VAL A 14 -2.54 49.61 8.80
C VAL A 14 -3.21 49.07 10.06
N GLY A 15 -2.81 49.60 11.20
CA GLY A 15 -3.44 49.31 12.49
C GLY A 15 -4.70 50.14 12.68
N ALA A 16 -5.69 49.55 13.35
CA ALA A 16 -6.38 50.08 14.53
C ALA A 16 -7.75 49.39 14.65
N GLY A 17 -8.01 48.77 15.80
CA GLY A 17 -9.33 48.25 16.16
C GLY A 17 -9.26 47.01 17.04
N MET A 18 -8.91 47.20 18.32
CA MET A 18 -9.24 46.24 19.37
C MET A 18 -10.77 46.17 19.47
N ILE A 19 -11.35 44.97 19.33
CA ILE A 19 -12.75 44.68 19.62
C ILE A 19 -12.73 43.48 20.59
N GLU A 20 -13.32 43.71 21.76
CA GLU A 20 -13.51 42.74 22.84
C GLU A 20 -14.46 41.60 22.43
N PRO A 21 -14.38 40.42 23.06
CA PRO A 21 -15.18 39.27 22.72
C PRO A 21 -16.47 39.27 23.54
N ASP A 22 -17.47 40.05 23.13
CA ASP A 22 -18.82 39.94 23.68
C ASP A 22 -19.81 40.23 22.55
N ASP A 23 -20.22 39.19 21.82
CA ASP A 23 -21.51 39.11 21.11
C ASP A 23 -21.62 37.76 20.37
N ALA A 24 -21.76 36.67 21.15
CA ALA A 24 -22.41 35.47 20.64
C ALA A 24 -23.91 35.57 20.98
N PRO A 25 -24.83 35.43 20.02
CA PRO A 25 -26.25 35.46 20.34
C PRO A 25 -26.60 34.22 21.19
N SER A 26 -26.93 34.47 22.45
CA SER A 26 -27.55 33.48 23.33
C SER A 26 -28.93 33.11 22.77
N THR A 27 -29.05 31.90 22.24
CA THR A 27 -30.35 31.25 22.03
C THR A 27 -30.96 30.98 23.40
N GLU A 28 -31.81 31.91 23.86
CA GLU A 28 -32.72 31.71 24.97
C GLU A 28 -33.72 30.59 24.59
N LEU A 29 -33.60 29.43 25.26
CA LEU A 29 -34.67 28.44 25.31
C LEU A 29 -35.85 29.06 26.05
N SER A 30 -36.94 29.32 25.35
CA SER A 30 -38.19 29.77 25.98
C SER A 30 -38.74 28.67 26.88
N GLN A 31 -38.46 28.81 28.17
CA GLN A 31 -39.03 27.94 29.20
C GLN A 31 -40.54 28.23 29.28
N SER A 32 -41.35 27.32 28.75
CA SER A 32 -42.80 27.35 28.93
C SER A 32 -43.11 27.04 30.40
N PHE A 33 -43.25 28.09 31.18
CA PHE A 33 -43.70 28.02 32.56
C PHE A 33 -45.18 27.62 32.58
N VAL A 34 -45.47 26.35 32.83
CA VAL A 34 -46.84 25.88 33.11
C VAL A 34 -47.16 26.26 34.55
N ALA A 35 -47.98 27.30 34.72
CA ALA A 35 -48.53 27.68 36.00
C ALA A 35 -49.62 26.70 36.42
N PHE A 36 -49.41 25.99 37.52
CA PHE A 36 -50.49 25.28 38.23
C PHE A 36 -51.38 26.31 38.91
N ALA A 37 -52.63 26.43 38.42
CA ALA A 37 -53.65 27.23 39.07
C ALA A 37 -54.27 26.42 40.22
N GLU A 38 -54.05 26.88 41.45
CA GLU A 38 -54.81 26.43 42.61
C GLU A 38 -56.18 27.13 42.65
N GLY A 39 -57.23 26.32 42.84
CA GLY A 39 -58.43 26.69 43.58
C GLY A 39 -59.56 27.36 42.80
N ASP A 40 -60.56 26.59 42.41
CA ASP A 40 -61.94 27.08 42.45
C ASP A 40 -62.85 26.02 43.09
N GLU A 41 -63.52 26.40 44.18
CA GLU A 41 -64.49 25.59 44.88
C GLU A 41 -65.80 25.56 44.10
N GLY A 42 -66.23 24.37 43.67
CA GLY A 42 -67.51 24.17 43.00
C GLY A 42 -68.05 22.76 43.24
N ASN A 43 -68.97 22.65 44.19
CA ASN A 43 -69.78 21.48 44.52
C ASN A 43 -70.45 20.83 43.28
N GLU A 44 -70.15 19.55 43.02
CA GLU A 44 -71.16 18.60 42.55
C GLU A 44 -71.09 17.30 43.36
N SER A 45 -72.15 17.10 44.14
CA SER A 45 -72.46 15.86 44.82
C SER A 45 -72.91 14.82 43.81
N ASN A 46 -72.23 13.66 43.73
CA ASN A 46 -72.84 12.36 43.38
C ASN A 46 -71.91 11.18 43.75
N ASN A 47 -72.19 10.61 44.93
CA ASN A 47 -72.41 9.18 45.18
C ASN A 47 -71.50 8.13 44.49
N GLY A 48 -70.66 7.45 45.29
CA GLY A 48 -70.20 6.10 44.97
C GLY A 48 -68.74 5.83 45.30
N SER A 49 -68.48 5.39 46.54
CA SER A 49 -67.25 4.69 46.91
C SER A 49 -67.16 3.38 46.12
N SER A 50 -66.38 3.39 45.04
CA SER A 50 -65.76 2.21 44.44
C SER A 50 -64.29 2.56 44.29
N ASN A 51 -63.42 1.74 44.88
CA ASN A 51 -61.99 1.81 44.65
C ASN A 51 -61.77 1.54 43.15
N ASN A 52 -61.67 2.60 42.36
CA ASN A 52 -61.25 2.52 40.98
C ASN A 52 -59.98 3.37 40.88
N GLU A 53 -58.91 2.90 41.55
CA GLU A 53 -57.60 3.01 40.92
C GLU A 53 -57.80 2.44 39.49
N PRO A 54 -57.43 3.15 38.41
CA PRO A 54 -57.52 2.56 37.08
C PRO A 54 -56.84 1.19 37.14
N GLU A 55 -57.53 0.12 36.75
CA GLU A 55 -56.93 -1.22 36.74
C GLU A 55 -55.69 -1.14 35.83
N GLU A 56 -54.50 -1.00 36.42
CA GLU A 56 -53.25 -0.79 35.69
C GLU A 56 -52.92 -1.98 34.77
N CYS A 57 -53.58 -3.12 35.03
CA CYS A 57 -53.57 -4.30 34.19
C CYS A 57 -54.98 -4.90 33.99
N PRO A 58 -55.39 -5.21 32.75
CA PRO A 58 -56.69 -5.81 32.43
C PRO A 58 -57.01 -7.14 33.13
N ASN A 59 -56.01 -7.82 33.72
CA ASN A 59 -56.17 -9.12 34.37
C ASN A 59 -55.75 -9.15 35.86
N GLY A 60 -55.34 -8.04 36.49
CA GLY A 60 -55.22 -7.80 37.94
C GLY A 60 -54.70 -8.90 38.90
N ASN A 61 -53.94 -9.90 38.45
CA ASN A 61 -53.63 -11.11 39.21
C ASN A 61 -52.12 -11.45 39.24
N GLY A 62 -51.26 -10.52 39.64
CA GLY A 62 -49.83 -10.82 39.85
C GLY A 62 -49.18 -10.07 41.02
N THR A 63 -47.84 -10.05 41.05
CA THR A 63 -47.01 -9.69 42.22
C THR A 63 -46.22 -8.40 42.09
N SER A 64 -46.32 -7.69 40.96
CA SER A 64 -45.57 -6.45 40.72
C SER A 64 -45.93 -5.35 41.74
N THR A 65 -44.94 -4.50 42.06
CA THR A 65 -45.05 -3.43 43.07
C THR A 65 -44.33 -2.12 42.71
N HIS A 66 -43.46 -2.09 41.68
CA HIS A 66 -42.60 -0.95 41.37
C HIS A 66 -43.15 -0.04 40.26
N ASP A 67 -43.68 -0.59 39.18
CA ASP A 67 -44.23 0.14 38.04
C ASP A 67 -45.77 0.17 38.07
N ARG A 68 -46.41 -0.99 37.92
CA ARG A 68 -47.85 -1.19 37.96
C ARG A 68 -48.17 -2.20 39.05
N THR A 69 -48.98 -1.84 40.03
CA THR A 69 -49.23 -2.70 41.20
C THR A 69 -50.24 -3.80 40.89
N GLY A 70 -49.90 -5.07 41.21
CA GLY A 70 -50.81 -6.21 41.10
C GLY A 70 -50.93 -6.81 39.69
N CYS A 71 -50.03 -6.45 38.80
CA CYS A 71 -49.87 -6.99 37.46
C CYS A 71 -49.02 -8.28 37.47
N LEU A 72 -49.09 -9.04 36.36
CA LEU A 72 -48.22 -10.21 36.18
C LEU A 72 -46.76 -9.77 36.25
N ASP A 73 -45.97 -10.52 37.00
CA ASP A 73 -44.55 -10.32 37.28
C ASP A 73 -43.99 -11.74 37.40
N THR A 74 -43.36 -12.20 36.34
CA THR A 74 -43.03 -13.62 36.16
C THR A 74 -41.85 -14.05 37.00
N ASP A 75 -40.87 -13.18 37.23
CA ASP A 75 -39.65 -13.49 37.97
C ASP A 75 -39.62 -12.95 39.42
N GLY A 76 -40.54 -12.05 39.77
CA GLY A 76 -40.77 -11.58 41.13
C GLY A 76 -39.86 -10.44 41.56
N ASP A 77 -39.27 -9.68 40.64
CA ASP A 77 -38.44 -8.51 40.98
C ASP A 77 -39.24 -7.24 41.31
N GLY A 78 -40.55 -7.29 41.07
CA GLY A 78 -41.48 -6.23 41.37
C GLY A 78 -41.83 -5.33 40.20
N TYR A 79 -41.23 -5.50 39.02
CA TYR A 79 -41.66 -4.88 37.77
C TYR A 79 -42.64 -5.78 37.03
N SER A 80 -43.59 -5.20 36.30
CA SER A 80 -44.64 -5.96 35.63
C SER A 80 -44.24 -6.40 34.23
N ASP A 81 -44.55 -7.65 33.86
CA ASP A 81 -44.41 -8.17 32.50
C ASP A 81 -45.12 -7.25 31.48
N ALA A 82 -44.55 -7.15 30.29
CA ALA A 82 -45.16 -6.42 29.19
C ALA A 82 -46.51 -7.04 28.75
N ASP A 83 -47.51 -6.19 28.52
CA ASP A 83 -48.83 -6.57 28.01
C ASP A 83 -49.32 -5.67 26.85
N ALA A 84 -50.56 -5.87 26.42
CA ALA A 84 -51.15 -5.14 25.28
C ALA A 84 -51.29 -3.62 25.52
N THR A 85 -51.25 -3.17 26.77
CA THR A 85 -51.49 -1.79 27.20
C THR A 85 -50.27 -1.13 27.82
N TRP A 86 -49.29 -1.90 28.26
CA TRP A 86 -48.02 -1.44 28.85
C TRP A 86 -46.89 -2.30 28.31
N ASN A 87 -46.09 -1.73 27.43
CA ASN A 87 -44.97 -2.43 26.80
C ASN A 87 -43.63 -1.99 27.41
N ILE A 88 -42.54 -2.61 26.97
CA ILE A 88 -41.17 -2.31 27.45
C ILE A 88 -40.84 -0.83 27.32
N SER A 89 -41.20 -0.18 26.20
CA SER A 89 -40.96 1.27 26.00
C SER A 89 -41.73 2.19 26.97
N MET A 90 -42.71 1.65 27.69
CA MET A 90 -43.47 2.36 28.72
C MET A 90 -42.94 2.07 30.14
N GLY A 91 -41.95 1.19 30.29
CA GLY A 91 -41.37 0.79 31.58
C GLY A 91 -41.89 -0.54 32.12
N ALA A 92 -42.47 -1.38 31.27
CA ALA A 92 -42.67 -2.79 31.62
C ALA A 92 -41.32 -3.49 31.75
N ASP A 93 -41.28 -4.59 32.49
CA ASP A 93 -40.10 -5.42 32.65
C ASP A 93 -39.58 -5.92 31.28
N ALA A 94 -38.33 -5.55 30.99
CA ALA A 94 -37.61 -5.93 29.78
C ALA A 94 -37.11 -7.39 29.81
N PHE A 95 -36.91 -7.98 31.00
CA PHE A 95 -36.39 -9.34 31.17
C PHE A 95 -37.23 -10.20 32.13
N PRO A 96 -38.48 -10.58 31.76
CA PRO A 96 -39.45 -11.29 32.63
C PRO A 96 -39.05 -12.67 33.19
N GLU A 97 -37.86 -13.17 32.85
CA GLU A 97 -37.33 -14.44 33.36
C GLU A 97 -36.11 -14.23 34.29
N ARG A 98 -35.75 -12.98 34.59
CA ARG A 98 -34.52 -12.59 35.29
C ARG A 98 -34.81 -11.56 36.37
N ALA A 99 -35.05 -12.06 37.59
CA ALA A 99 -35.37 -11.21 38.74
C ALA A 99 -34.27 -10.21 39.18
N ASP A 100 -33.12 -10.20 38.50
CA ASP A 100 -32.02 -9.28 38.72
C ASP A 100 -31.94 -8.14 37.67
N ALA A 101 -32.75 -8.19 36.60
CA ALA A 101 -32.74 -7.26 35.47
C ALA A 101 -34.17 -6.88 35.07
N TRP A 102 -34.49 -5.58 35.01
CA TRP A 102 -35.85 -5.12 34.68
C TRP A 102 -35.90 -4.04 33.58
N SER A 103 -34.77 -3.48 33.18
CA SER A 103 -34.71 -2.29 32.30
C SER A 103 -33.70 -2.48 31.17
N ASP A 104 -34.13 -2.10 29.97
CA ASP A 104 -33.36 -2.06 28.72
C ASP A 104 -33.77 -0.76 28.00
N LEU A 105 -33.06 0.33 28.31
CA LEU A 105 -33.50 1.67 27.94
C LEU A 105 -33.38 1.94 26.44
N ASP A 106 -32.36 1.43 25.78
CA ASP A 106 -32.13 1.61 24.34
C ASP A 106 -32.60 0.43 23.49
N GLY A 107 -33.04 -0.66 24.11
CA GLY A 107 -33.73 -1.77 23.48
C GLY A 107 -32.79 -2.76 22.79
N ASP A 108 -31.57 -2.89 23.30
CA ASP A 108 -30.49 -3.64 22.69
C ASP A 108 -30.28 -5.05 23.30
N ASN A 109 -31.17 -5.41 24.23
CA ASN A 109 -31.20 -6.65 24.99
C ASN A 109 -30.08 -6.81 26.03
N PHE A 110 -29.39 -5.73 26.39
CA PHE A 110 -28.56 -5.64 27.58
C PHE A 110 -29.28 -4.85 28.69
N ALA A 111 -28.97 -5.22 29.93
CA ALA A 111 -29.68 -4.73 31.10
C ALA A 111 -28.99 -3.49 31.68
N ASP A 112 -29.73 -2.43 31.96
CA ASP A 112 -29.18 -1.20 32.57
C ASP A 112 -28.62 -1.44 33.98
N GLN A 113 -29.04 -2.53 34.64
CA GLN A 113 -28.65 -2.87 35.99
C GLN A 113 -27.18 -3.29 36.05
N PRO A 114 -26.37 -2.72 36.97
CA PRO A 114 -24.95 -3.03 37.06
C PRO A 114 -24.68 -4.37 37.77
N ASN A 115 -23.55 -5.00 37.44
CA ASN A 115 -23.03 -6.25 38.04
C ASN A 115 -23.81 -7.53 37.64
N LEU A 116 -24.37 -7.55 36.44
CA LEU A 116 -24.96 -8.72 35.81
C LEU A 116 -24.03 -9.26 34.72
N ASP A 117 -24.29 -10.48 34.26
CA ASP A 117 -23.64 -11.07 33.09
C ASP A 117 -24.18 -10.53 31.76
N ILE A 118 -25.22 -9.70 31.83
CA ILE A 118 -25.86 -9.00 30.70
C ILE A 118 -25.92 -7.49 30.93
N THR A 119 -25.14 -6.95 31.88
CA THR A 119 -25.11 -5.50 32.12
C THR A 119 -24.69 -4.77 30.85
N ASP A 120 -25.45 -3.74 30.49
CA ASP A 120 -25.11 -2.82 29.43
C ASP A 120 -24.04 -1.81 29.91
N ASP A 121 -22.92 -1.77 29.20
CA ASP A 121 -21.84 -0.80 29.41
C ASP A 121 -22.12 0.54 28.69
N CYS A 122 -23.11 0.57 27.78
CA CYS A 122 -23.61 1.72 27.05
C CYS A 122 -25.15 1.96 27.19
N PRO A 123 -25.75 2.11 28.40
CA PRO A 123 -27.21 2.13 28.69
C PRO A 123 -28.13 3.12 27.96
N THR A 124 -27.60 3.98 27.11
CA THR A 124 -28.36 5.04 26.41
C THR A 124 -28.13 5.00 24.91
N ARG A 125 -27.35 4.03 24.42
CA ARG A 125 -26.88 3.94 23.04
C ARG A 125 -26.91 2.48 22.62
N PHE A 126 -27.98 2.15 21.89
CA PHE A 126 -28.18 0.84 21.31
C PHE A 126 -26.89 0.27 20.71
N GLY A 127 -26.55 -0.94 21.14
CA GLY A 127 -25.35 -1.63 20.71
C GLY A 127 -25.52 -3.14 20.64
N LYS A 128 -24.52 -3.84 20.14
CA LYS A 128 -24.56 -5.30 19.98
C LYS A 128 -23.26 -5.99 20.36
N SER A 129 -22.26 -5.24 20.81
CA SER A 129 -20.97 -5.76 21.23
C SER A 129 -21.10 -6.81 22.34
N ARG A 130 -20.22 -7.82 22.30
CA ARG A 130 -20.22 -8.97 23.24
C ARG A 130 -18.85 -9.42 23.68
N SER A 131 -17.78 -8.97 23.01
CA SER A 131 -16.41 -9.36 23.36
C SER A 131 -15.95 -8.65 24.64
N VAL A 132 -16.21 -7.35 24.71
CA VAL A 132 -15.95 -6.39 25.79
C VAL A 132 -16.92 -5.23 25.65
N LEU A 133 -17.21 -4.50 26.74
CA LEU A 133 -18.16 -3.39 26.76
C LEU A 133 -19.52 -3.80 26.15
N PHE A 134 -20.29 -4.62 26.85
CA PHE A 134 -21.55 -5.19 26.34
C PHE A 134 -22.58 -4.08 26.06
N GLY A 135 -23.41 -4.24 25.02
CA GLY A 135 -24.44 -3.26 24.64
C GLY A 135 -23.91 -1.94 24.05
N CYS A 136 -22.63 -1.89 23.70
CA CYS A 136 -22.05 -0.76 22.97
C CYS A 136 -22.17 -0.94 21.45
N SER A 137 -22.12 0.18 20.72
CA SER A 137 -22.17 0.22 19.26
C SER A 137 -21.10 -0.70 18.66
N ASP A 138 -21.54 -1.52 17.70
CA ASP A 138 -20.80 -2.59 17.00
C ASP A 138 -21.40 -2.61 15.60
N MET A 139 -20.72 -1.96 14.66
CA MET A 139 -21.26 -1.61 13.36
C MET A 139 -21.21 -2.75 12.34
N ASP A 140 -20.14 -3.53 12.35
CA ASP A 140 -19.94 -4.68 11.45
C ASP A 140 -20.45 -6.01 12.03
N LEU A 141 -20.79 -6.03 13.33
CA LEU A 141 -21.34 -7.16 14.08
C LEU A 141 -20.34 -8.29 14.33
N ASP A 142 -19.05 -7.98 14.42
CA ASP A 142 -17.99 -8.94 14.78
C ASP A 142 -17.88 -9.19 16.30
N TRP A 143 -18.71 -8.48 17.09
CA TRP A 143 -18.82 -8.49 18.56
C TRP A 143 -17.85 -7.57 19.29
N ILE A 144 -16.96 -6.87 18.58
CA ILE A 144 -16.07 -5.85 19.11
C ILE A 144 -16.81 -4.52 19.08
N PRO A 145 -16.78 -3.73 20.16
CA PRO A 145 -17.40 -2.41 20.13
C PRO A 145 -16.57 -1.45 19.27
N ASP A 146 -17.21 -0.57 18.48
CA ASP A 146 -16.58 0.36 17.53
C ASP A 146 -15.38 1.13 18.13
N VAL A 147 -15.45 1.44 19.43
CA VAL A 147 -14.42 2.22 20.14
C VAL A 147 -13.11 1.45 20.38
N LEU A 148 -13.14 0.12 20.27
CA LEU A 148 -11.98 -0.77 20.40
C LEU A 148 -11.73 -1.57 19.12
N ASP A 149 -12.56 -1.39 18.10
CA ASP A 149 -12.43 -2.09 16.84
C ASP A 149 -11.35 -1.45 15.97
N THR A 150 -10.56 -2.30 15.34
CA THR A 150 -9.53 -1.89 14.38
C THR A 150 -10.06 -1.81 12.95
N ASP A 151 -11.22 -2.38 12.67
CA ASP A 151 -11.89 -2.38 11.37
C ASP A 151 -13.40 -2.22 11.64
N ILE A 152 -13.84 -0.97 11.87
CA ILE A 152 -15.17 -0.72 12.47
C ILE A 152 -16.30 -1.09 11.49
N ASP A 153 -16.06 -1.00 10.19
CA ASP A 153 -17.07 -1.29 9.17
C ASP A 153 -16.96 -2.68 8.55
N GLY A 154 -15.89 -3.42 8.90
CA GLY A 154 -15.69 -4.82 8.57
C GLY A 154 -15.48 -5.07 7.08
N ASP A 155 -14.94 -4.10 6.35
CA ASP A 155 -14.63 -4.24 4.93
C ASP A 155 -13.31 -4.98 4.66
N GLY A 156 -12.52 -5.24 5.70
CA GLY A 156 -11.28 -5.99 5.68
C GLY A 156 -10.03 -5.13 5.72
N ILE A 157 -10.16 -3.79 5.63
CA ILE A 157 -9.05 -2.86 5.77
C ILE A 157 -9.18 -2.12 7.11
N SER A 158 -8.11 -2.14 7.91
CA SER A 158 -8.16 -1.46 9.21
C SER A 158 -8.35 0.06 9.09
N ASN A 159 -9.01 0.65 10.08
CA ASN A 159 -9.22 2.09 10.24
C ASN A 159 -7.92 2.91 10.07
N GLU A 160 -6.79 2.36 10.56
CA GLU A 160 -5.48 3.02 10.44
C GLU A 160 -4.98 3.02 8.99
N LEU A 161 -5.15 1.92 8.27
CA LEU A 161 -4.70 1.77 6.88
C LEU A 161 -5.55 2.58 5.89
N GLU A 162 -6.85 2.71 6.12
CA GLU A 162 -7.71 3.62 5.36
C GLU A 162 -7.27 5.08 5.50
N ILE A 163 -6.99 5.51 6.74
CA ILE A 163 -6.49 6.86 7.02
C ILE A 163 -5.08 7.05 6.45
N ALA A 164 -4.22 6.04 6.53
CA ALA A 164 -2.86 6.09 6.00
C ALA A 164 -2.84 6.17 4.46
N SER A 165 -3.76 5.45 3.81
CA SER A 165 -3.97 5.45 2.35
C SER A 165 -4.68 6.71 1.86
N SER A 166 -5.26 7.49 2.76
CA SER A 166 -5.94 8.75 2.43
C SER A 166 -4.96 9.83 1.97
N GLY A 167 -5.27 10.45 0.83
CA GLY A 167 -4.48 11.53 0.25
C GLY A 167 -5.04 12.93 0.53
N ALA A 168 -4.43 13.94 -0.08
CA ALA A 168 -4.93 15.31 0.01
C ALA A 168 -6.24 15.56 -0.77
N LEU A 169 -6.60 14.67 -1.70
CA LEU A 169 -7.75 14.82 -2.60
C LEU A 169 -8.89 13.84 -2.31
N PHE A 170 -8.59 12.71 -1.68
CA PHE A 170 -9.52 11.64 -1.38
C PHE A 170 -9.22 11.13 0.02
N GLN A 171 -10.25 10.91 0.82
CA GLN A 171 -10.18 10.39 2.18
C GLN A 171 -11.12 9.19 2.26
N TYR A 172 -10.61 8.08 2.77
CA TYR A 172 -11.38 6.89 3.13
C TYR A 172 -12.07 7.14 4.47
N ASP A 173 -13.22 6.51 4.68
CA ASP A 173 -14.10 6.77 5.83
C ASP A 173 -14.25 5.45 6.58
N PRO A 174 -13.58 5.29 7.74
CA PRO A 174 -13.58 4.03 8.52
C PRO A 174 -14.93 3.58 9.08
N MET A 175 -15.99 4.24 8.66
CA MET A 175 -17.36 3.99 9.08
C MET A 175 -18.27 3.63 7.90
N ASP A 176 -17.72 3.48 6.70
CA ASP A 176 -18.45 3.15 5.47
C ASP A 176 -17.71 2.06 4.71
N ALA A 177 -18.18 0.81 4.84
CA ALA A 177 -17.63 -0.37 4.18
C ALA A 177 -17.57 -0.33 2.64
N ASN A 178 -18.03 0.74 2.00
CA ASN A 178 -17.87 0.99 0.57
C ASN A 178 -16.72 1.98 0.28
N SER A 179 -16.00 2.42 1.30
CA SER A 179 -15.01 3.48 1.30
C SER A 179 -13.66 2.95 1.74
N TYR A 180 -13.18 1.90 1.07
CA TYR A 180 -11.85 1.31 1.26
C TYR A 180 -10.87 1.63 0.12
N PRO A 181 -9.56 1.66 0.40
CA PRO A 181 -8.51 1.72 -0.60
C PRO A 181 -8.37 0.42 -1.41
N ILE A 182 -7.71 0.50 -2.56
CA ILE A 182 -7.44 -0.68 -3.39
C ILE A 182 -6.38 -1.53 -2.69
N ASP A 183 -6.60 -2.84 -2.69
CA ASP A 183 -5.72 -3.89 -2.21
C ASP A 183 -5.70 -4.97 -3.32
N THR A 184 -4.58 -5.08 -4.02
CA THR A 184 -4.45 -5.86 -5.27
C THR A 184 -4.27 -7.35 -5.01
N ASP A 185 -3.54 -7.73 -3.97
CA ASP A 185 -3.26 -9.14 -3.63
C ASP A 185 -4.22 -9.71 -2.55
N TYR A 186 -5.04 -8.84 -1.94
CA TYR A 186 -6.01 -9.13 -0.89
C TYR A 186 -5.39 -9.60 0.43
N ASP A 187 -4.20 -9.10 0.77
CA ASP A 187 -3.54 -9.43 2.04
C ASP A 187 -3.91 -8.50 3.21
N THR A 188 -4.86 -7.57 2.99
CA THR A 188 -5.37 -6.52 3.90
C THR A 188 -4.49 -5.27 4.02
N ILE A 189 -3.40 -5.19 3.27
CA ILE A 189 -2.54 -4.01 3.17
C ILE A 189 -2.85 -3.31 1.84
N PRO A 190 -3.31 -2.04 1.86
CA PRO A 190 -3.63 -1.35 0.62
C PRO A 190 -2.39 -0.98 -0.21
N ASP A 191 -2.51 -0.98 -1.54
CA ASP A 191 -1.43 -0.68 -2.51
C ASP A 191 -0.69 0.67 -2.25
N ALA A 192 -1.37 1.61 -1.58
CA ALA A 192 -0.79 2.91 -1.27
C ALA A 192 0.29 2.87 -0.17
N VAL A 193 0.28 1.82 0.65
CA VAL A 193 1.14 1.63 1.83
C VAL A 193 1.81 0.26 1.88
N ASP A 194 1.47 -0.65 0.97
CA ASP A 194 2.17 -1.91 0.76
C ASP A 194 3.56 -1.68 0.11
N GLU A 195 4.48 -2.62 0.32
CA GLU A 195 5.79 -2.64 -0.32
C GLU A 195 5.87 -3.65 -1.49
N ASP A 196 4.90 -4.57 -1.62
CA ASP A 196 4.84 -5.65 -2.62
C ASP A 196 3.36 -5.92 -3.01
N ASP A 197 2.78 -5.03 -3.83
CA ASP A 197 1.34 -4.93 -4.13
C ASP A 197 0.73 -6.20 -4.78
N ASP A 198 1.55 -7.09 -5.34
CA ASP A 198 1.12 -8.35 -5.97
C ASP A 198 1.70 -9.62 -5.33
N ASN A 199 2.53 -9.44 -4.29
CA ASN A 199 3.12 -10.49 -3.45
C ASN A 199 3.92 -11.53 -4.24
N ASP A 200 4.57 -11.10 -5.33
CA ASP A 200 5.46 -11.93 -6.14
C ASP A 200 6.90 -12.02 -5.59
N PHE A 201 7.11 -11.43 -4.40
CA PHE A 201 8.38 -11.28 -3.70
C PHE A 201 9.33 -10.26 -4.33
N TRP A 202 8.84 -9.34 -5.16
CA TRP A 202 9.57 -8.19 -5.63
C TRP A 202 8.98 -6.91 -5.08
N PRO A 203 9.76 -6.09 -4.36
CA PRO A 203 9.24 -4.82 -3.87
C PRO A 203 8.89 -3.87 -5.02
N ASP A 204 7.78 -3.13 -4.93
CA ASP A 204 7.27 -2.25 -6.00
C ASP A 204 8.32 -1.22 -6.43
N VAL A 205 9.12 -0.74 -5.48
CA VAL A 205 10.18 0.24 -5.73
C VAL A 205 11.24 -0.30 -6.70
N ILE A 206 11.54 -1.59 -6.65
CA ILE A 206 12.49 -2.26 -7.53
C ILE A 206 11.85 -2.53 -8.88
N GLU A 207 10.59 -2.94 -8.87
CA GLU A 207 9.81 -3.20 -10.06
C GLU A 207 9.63 -1.96 -10.92
N LEU A 208 9.23 -0.84 -10.31
CA LEU A 208 9.10 0.45 -10.98
C LEU A 208 10.43 0.95 -11.56
N ASP A 209 11.55 0.77 -10.84
CA ASP A 209 12.87 1.18 -11.32
C ASP A 209 13.32 0.34 -12.54
N ARG A 210 12.95 -0.94 -12.56
CA ARG A 210 13.24 -1.88 -13.66
C ARG A 210 12.15 -1.92 -14.73
N GLY A 211 11.04 -1.24 -14.48
CA GLY A 211 9.91 -1.06 -15.36
C GLY A 211 9.06 -2.31 -15.56
N SER A 212 9.01 -3.23 -14.59
CA SER A 212 7.93 -4.22 -14.45
C SER A 212 6.64 -3.56 -13.89
N ASP A 213 5.58 -4.34 -13.72
CA ASP A 213 4.27 -3.86 -13.26
C ASP A 213 4.00 -4.39 -11.84
N PRO A 214 4.00 -3.53 -10.80
CA PRO A 214 3.83 -3.94 -9.40
C PRO A 214 2.50 -4.60 -9.05
N LEU A 215 1.51 -4.50 -9.95
CA LEU A 215 0.17 -5.02 -9.72
C LEU A 215 -0.08 -6.36 -10.45
N ASP A 216 0.96 -6.97 -11.03
CA ASP A 216 0.87 -8.15 -11.87
C ASP A 216 2.00 -9.13 -11.55
N ALA A 217 1.71 -10.09 -10.66
CA ALA A 217 2.69 -11.07 -10.16
C ALA A 217 3.36 -11.93 -11.24
N GLU A 218 2.81 -11.92 -12.47
CA GLU A 218 3.42 -12.58 -13.62
C GLU A 218 4.39 -11.67 -14.40
N ASN A 219 4.64 -10.45 -13.94
CA ASN A 219 5.44 -9.41 -14.61
C ASN A 219 6.72 -9.04 -13.86
N THR A 220 7.30 -9.93 -13.05
CA THR A 220 8.60 -9.71 -12.39
C THR A 220 9.71 -9.07 -13.27
N PRO A 221 10.72 -8.43 -12.65
CA PRO A 221 11.92 -7.98 -13.35
C PRO A 221 12.66 -9.09 -14.12
N PHE A 222 12.54 -10.35 -13.68
CA PHE A 222 13.20 -11.49 -14.33
C PHE A 222 12.63 -11.84 -15.70
N ASN A 223 11.34 -11.67 -15.93
CA ASN A 223 10.68 -12.04 -17.18
C ASN A 223 10.37 -10.84 -18.09
N ARG A 224 10.63 -9.62 -17.61
CA ARG A 224 10.44 -8.37 -18.33
C ARG A 224 11.03 -8.35 -19.75
N TYR A 225 12.18 -8.98 -19.93
CA TYR A 225 12.86 -9.06 -21.21
C TYR A 225 12.56 -10.40 -21.90
N PHE A 226 11.88 -10.32 -23.04
CA PHE A 226 11.48 -11.47 -23.88
C PHE A 226 10.41 -12.41 -23.28
N GLY A 227 9.80 -12.06 -22.14
CA GLY A 227 8.72 -12.84 -21.53
C GLY A 227 9.16 -14.21 -21.02
N VAL A 228 10.45 -14.36 -20.71
CA VAL A 228 11.02 -15.60 -20.16
C VAL A 228 11.82 -15.25 -18.92
N PRO A 229 11.75 -16.05 -17.84
CA PRO A 229 12.54 -15.78 -16.64
C PRO A 229 14.03 -15.92 -16.96
N THR A 230 14.76 -14.81 -16.83
CA THR A 230 16.16 -14.70 -17.24
C THR A 230 17.16 -14.77 -16.09
N GLY A 231 16.70 -14.87 -14.84
CA GLY A 231 17.57 -14.69 -13.69
C GLY A 231 17.28 -15.54 -12.45
N PHE A 232 18.21 -15.43 -11.51
CA PHE A 232 18.17 -15.99 -10.17
C PHE A 232 19.12 -15.22 -9.24
N PHE A 233 18.92 -15.32 -7.93
CA PHE A 233 19.80 -14.81 -6.88
C PHE A 233 20.75 -15.90 -6.40
N TYR A 234 22.02 -15.54 -6.20
CA TYR A 234 23.08 -16.45 -5.76
C TYR A 234 23.64 -16.04 -4.38
N TYR A 235 23.59 -16.98 -3.43
CA TYR A 235 23.96 -16.76 -2.02
C TYR A 235 25.39 -17.23 -1.67
N GLY A 236 26.06 -17.92 -2.61
CA GLY A 236 27.34 -18.58 -2.36
C GLY A 236 27.22 -20.10 -2.27
N GLY A 237 28.32 -20.80 -2.58
CA GLY A 237 28.31 -22.26 -2.65
C GLY A 237 27.44 -22.79 -3.79
N PHE A 238 26.43 -23.60 -3.47
CA PHE A 238 25.47 -24.20 -4.43
C PHE A 238 24.03 -23.73 -4.19
N GLU A 239 23.84 -22.61 -3.47
CA GLU A 239 22.52 -22.10 -3.09
C GLU A 239 22.07 -20.96 -4.02
N THR A 240 20.85 -21.08 -4.53
CA THR A 240 20.20 -20.14 -5.46
C THR A 240 18.73 -20.05 -5.15
N ASP A 241 18.13 -18.87 -5.30
CA ASP A 241 16.69 -18.65 -5.15
C ASP A 241 16.19 -17.69 -6.25
N SER A 242 14.88 -17.60 -6.43
CA SER A 242 14.22 -16.64 -7.32
C SER A 242 13.68 -15.41 -6.61
N LYS A 243 13.58 -15.45 -5.27
CA LYS A 243 13.08 -14.36 -4.44
C LYS A 243 14.04 -13.18 -4.41
N TYR A 244 13.50 -11.97 -4.43
CA TYR A 244 14.31 -10.77 -4.27
C TYR A 244 15.11 -10.81 -2.97
N ASP A 245 16.42 -10.62 -3.08
CA ASP A 245 17.29 -10.40 -1.94
C ASP A 245 18.37 -9.38 -2.32
N ALA A 246 18.39 -8.26 -1.60
CA ALA A 246 19.34 -7.17 -1.82
C ALA A 246 20.80 -7.52 -1.44
N GLU A 247 21.02 -8.54 -0.60
CA GLU A 247 22.34 -9.01 -0.19
C GLU A 247 22.90 -10.10 -1.12
N ALA A 248 22.04 -10.80 -1.87
CA ALA A 248 22.43 -11.84 -2.79
C ALA A 248 22.93 -11.28 -4.14
N LEU A 249 23.80 -12.05 -4.82
CA LEU A 249 24.24 -11.67 -6.16
C LEU A 249 23.14 -12.03 -7.18
N GLU A 250 22.49 -11.02 -7.74
CA GLU A 250 21.55 -11.20 -8.84
C GLU A 250 22.30 -11.54 -10.15
N LEU A 251 21.92 -12.64 -10.79
CA LEU A 251 22.39 -13.02 -12.12
C LEU A 251 21.19 -13.10 -13.08
N SER A 252 20.86 -11.99 -13.71
CA SER A 252 19.69 -11.84 -14.57
C SER A 252 19.96 -10.92 -15.77
N LEU A 253 19.07 -10.93 -16.77
CA LEU A 253 19.16 -9.96 -17.87
C LEU A 253 18.77 -8.55 -17.43
N SER A 254 17.82 -8.42 -16.50
CA SER A 254 17.41 -7.14 -15.91
C SER A 254 18.54 -6.46 -15.15
N GLY A 255 19.20 -7.20 -14.25
CA GLY A 255 20.36 -6.71 -13.50
C GLY A 255 21.55 -6.37 -14.42
N LEU A 256 21.78 -7.15 -15.49
CA LEU A 256 22.78 -6.77 -16.49
C LEU A 256 22.42 -5.46 -17.20
N MET A 257 21.14 -5.27 -17.56
CA MET A 257 20.69 -4.06 -18.23
C MET A 257 20.85 -2.83 -17.33
N GLU A 258 20.54 -2.92 -16.04
CA GLU A 258 20.77 -1.87 -15.05
C GLU A 258 22.25 -1.45 -14.99
N VAL A 259 23.17 -2.43 -14.89
CA VAL A 259 24.61 -2.15 -14.88
C VAL A 259 25.05 -1.52 -16.21
N VAL A 260 24.52 -1.97 -17.34
CA VAL A 260 24.92 -1.44 -18.65
C VAL A 260 24.36 -0.04 -18.92
N THR A 261 23.19 0.30 -18.38
CA THR A 261 22.57 1.62 -18.55
C THR A 261 23.19 2.69 -17.65
N GLU A 262 24.02 2.32 -16.67
CA GLU A 262 24.83 3.27 -15.94
C GLU A 262 25.76 4.08 -16.87
N GLU A 263 25.80 5.40 -16.68
CA GLU A 263 26.39 6.37 -17.62
C GLU A 263 27.87 6.11 -17.98
N LEU A 264 28.61 5.38 -17.15
CA LEU A 264 30.04 5.13 -17.33
C LEU A 264 30.40 3.69 -17.73
N VAL A 265 29.47 2.74 -17.69
CA VAL A 265 29.79 1.32 -17.91
C VAL A 265 30.04 1.00 -19.38
N ILE A 266 29.28 1.58 -20.31
CA ILE A 266 29.47 1.38 -21.76
C ILE A 266 30.91 1.75 -22.21
N PRO A 267 31.47 2.93 -21.85
CA PRO A 267 32.87 3.23 -22.12
C PRO A 267 33.85 2.19 -21.55
N PHE A 268 33.64 1.70 -20.33
CA PHE A 268 34.53 0.68 -19.73
C PHE A 268 34.45 -0.66 -20.46
N LEU A 269 33.25 -1.10 -20.84
CA LEU A 269 33.06 -2.33 -21.62
C LEU A 269 33.69 -2.25 -23.01
N LEU A 270 33.80 -1.06 -23.60
CA LEU A 270 34.47 -0.85 -24.88
C LEU A 270 36.01 -0.90 -24.81
N ILE A 271 36.62 -0.73 -23.63
CA ILE A 271 38.09 -0.70 -23.48
C ILE A 271 38.73 -2.06 -23.84
N PRO A 272 38.29 -3.23 -23.30
CA PRO A 272 38.84 -4.52 -23.70
C PRO A 272 38.64 -4.83 -25.18
N ILE A 273 37.48 -4.47 -25.74
CA ILE A 273 37.17 -4.64 -27.17
C ILE A 273 38.12 -3.79 -28.01
N TYR A 274 38.36 -2.54 -27.61
CA TYR A 274 39.31 -1.65 -28.25
C TYR A 274 40.73 -2.22 -28.22
N PHE A 275 41.20 -2.70 -27.05
CA PHE A 275 42.52 -3.32 -26.92
C PHE A 275 42.63 -4.59 -27.77
N TYR A 276 41.61 -5.44 -27.78
CA TYR A 276 41.58 -6.63 -28.63
C TYR A 276 41.74 -6.27 -30.11
N VAL A 277 40.96 -5.31 -30.62
CA VAL A 277 41.08 -4.84 -32.00
C VAL A 277 42.44 -4.20 -32.25
N PHE A 278 42.96 -3.41 -31.30
CA PHE A 278 44.26 -2.76 -31.40
C PHE A 278 45.41 -3.77 -31.49
N PHE A 279 45.47 -4.74 -30.57
CA PHE A 279 46.49 -5.78 -30.54
C PHE A 279 46.37 -6.73 -31.73
N SER A 280 45.16 -7.14 -32.10
CA SER A 280 44.93 -7.97 -33.29
C SER A 280 45.46 -7.30 -34.55
N ARG A 281 45.19 -5.99 -34.73
CA ARG A 281 45.73 -5.21 -35.87
C ARG A 281 47.24 -5.07 -35.82
N ARG A 282 47.84 -4.90 -34.63
CA ARG A 282 49.29 -4.81 -34.46
C ARG A 282 49.98 -6.13 -34.77
N GLN A 283 49.47 -7.25 -34.25
CA GLN A 283 50.01 -8.59 -34.53
C GLN A 283 49.95 -8.91 -36.03
N ARG A 284 48.84 -8.60 -36.70
CA ARG A 284 48.72 -8.77 -38.16
C ARG A 284 49.74 -7.95 -38.93
N PHE A 285 50.03 -6.73 -38.50
CA PHE A 285 51.03 -5.88 -39.13
C PHE A 285 52.44 -6.46 -38.96
N GLU A 286 52.84 -6.85 -37.76
CA GLU A 286 54.18 -7.43 -37.53
C GLU A 286 54.34 -8.78 -38.23
N ALA A 287 53.30 -9.63 -38.24
CA ALA A 287 53.32 -10.91 -38.96
C ALA A 287 53.57 -10.70 -40.46
N LEU A 288 52.83 -9.78 -41.11
CA LEU A 288 53.07 -9.47 -42.53
C LEU A 288 54.46 -8.87 -42.77
N ARG A 289 54.94 -8.03 -41.86
CA ARG A 289 56.28 -7.44 -41.96
C ARG A 289 57.37 -8.51 -41.88
N GLU A 290 57.25 -9.48 -40.99
CA GLU A 290 58.16 -10.61 -40.89
C GLU A 290 58.08 -11.50 -42.14
N GLU A 291 56.87 -11.84 -42.59
CA GLU A 291 56.65 -12.61 -43.84
C GLU A 291 57.31 -11.92 -45.06
N ILE A 292 57.22 -10.59 -45.17
CA ILE A 292 57.86 -9.81 -46.24
C ILE A 292 59.40 -9.84 -46.14
N ILE A 293 59.96 -9.78 -44.92
CA ILE A 293 61.41 -9.79 -44.71
C ILE A 293 62.01 -11.18 -44.99
N GLU A 294 61.27 -12.25 -44.72
CA GLU A 294 61.73 -13.63 -44.92
C GLU A 294 61.56 -14.13 -46.37
N ALA A 295 60.70 -13.48 -47.17
CA ALA A 295 60.45 -13.85 -48.54
C ALA A 295 61.72 -13.78 -49.41
N LYS A 296 62.02 -14.88 -50.12
CA LYS A 296 63.23 -15.05 -50.95
C LYS A 296 63.01 -14.86 -52.44
N ASN A 297 61.76 -14.90 -52.89
CA ASN A 297 61.37 -14.92 -54.30
C ASN A 297 60.41 -13.77 -54.63
N ASP A 298 60.52 -13.19 -55.82
CA ASP A 298 59.63 -12.12 -56.31
C ASP A 298 58.15 -12.56 -56.34
N GLU A 299 57.86 -13.83 -56.64
CA GLU A 299 56.49 -14.37 -56.68
C GLU A 299 55.81 -14.36 -55.30
N ALA A 300 56.57 -14.64 -54.23
CA ALA A 300 56.06 -14.58 -52.86
C ALA A 300 55.80 -13.14 -52.41
N LEU A 301 56.62 -12.18 -52.86
CA LEU A 301 56.42 -10.75 -52.58
C LEU A 301 55.13 -10.22 -53.23
N PHE A 302 54.84 -10.64 -54.46
CA PHE A 302 53.62 -10.26 -55.17
C PHE A 302 52.36 -10.78 -54.47
N GLU A 303 52.37 -12.03 -53.99
CA GLU A 303 51.25 -12.60 -53.23
C GLU A 303 51.02 -11.81 -51.93
N LEU A 304 52.09 -11.44 -51.23
CA LEU A 304 52.02 -10.61 -50.02
C LEU A 304 51.48 -9.20 -50.32
N GLU A 305 51.84 -8.58 -51.45
CA GLU A 305 51.30 -7.28 -51.85
C GLU A 305 49.77 -7.34 -52.08
N VAL A 306 49.29 -8.37 -52.79
CA VAL A 306 47.85 -8.59 -53.00
C VAL A 306 47.14 -8.76 -51.66
N ARG A 307 47.69 -9.58 -50.76
CA ARG A 307 47.14 -9.83 -49.43
C ARG A 307 47.09 -8.57 -48.57
N VAL A 308 48.13 -7.72 -48.61
CA VAL A 308 48.16 -6.44 -47.91
C VAL A 308 47.04 -5.52 -48.41
N ASN A 309 46.84 -5.43 -49.73
CA ASN A 309 45.79 -4.61 -50.33
C ASN A 309 44.38 -5.07 -49.93
N GLU A 310 44.13 -6.38 -49.89
CA GLU A 310 42.87 -6.94 -49.40
C GLU A 310 42.62 -6.62 -47.92
N LEU A 311 43.64 -6.74 -47.07
CA LEU A 311 43.52 -6.44 -45.64
C LEU A 311 43.28 -4.94 -45.36
N ILE A 312 43.78 -4.05 -46.21
CA ILE A 312 43.47 -2.61 -46.14
C ILE A 312 42.02 -2.37 -46.57
N LYS A 313 41.57 -3.00 -47.66
CA LYS A 313 40.19 -2.90 -48.16
C LYS A 313 39.17 -3.35 -47.10
N ASP A 314 39.47 -4.45 -46.41
CA ASP A 314 38.66 -5.00 -45.33
C ASP A 314 38.78 -4.21 -44.00
N ARG A 315 39.58 -3.13 -43.95
CA ARG A 315 39.89 -2.37 -42.73
C ARG A 315 40.45 -3.23 -41.59
N LYS A 316 41.08 -4.34 -41.95
CA LYS A 316 41.79 -5.24 -41.02
C LYS A 316 43.15 -4.70 -40.64
N ILE A 317 43.71 -3.75 -41.41
CA ILE A 317 44.97 -3.04 -41.14
C ILE A 317 44.77 -1.54 -41.42
N LYS A 318 45.52 -0.66 -40.73
CA LYS A 318 45.49 0.79 -40.97
C LYS A 318 46.14 1.12 -42.32
N THR A 319 45.63 2.13 -43.03
CA THR A 319 46.20 2.61 -44.29
C THR A 319 47.69 2.99 -44.17
N LEU A 320 48.07 3.65 -43.07
CA LEU A 320 49.47 4.00 -42.78
C LEU A 320 50.36 2.75 -42.63
N HIS A 321 49.88 1.71 -41.94
CA HIS A 321 50.61 0.44 -41.84
C HIS A 321 50.75 -0.21 -43.21
N GLY A 322 49.72 -0.12 -44.06
CA GLY A 322 49.78 -0.58 -45.45
C GLY A 322 50.86 0.12 -46.28
N LEU A 323 50.99 1.44 -46.16
CA LEU A 323 52.05 2.21 -46.82
C LEU A 323 53.45 1.79 -46.36
N ILE A 324 53.62 1.55 -45.05
CA ILE A 324 54.89 1.06 -44.50
C ILE A 324 55.21 -0.34 -45.05
N LEU A 325 54.23 -1.24 -45.09
CA LEU A 325 54.41 -2.59 -45.63
C LEU A 325 54.79 -2.55 -47.12
N ARG A 326 54.19 -1.65 -47.89
CA ARG A 326 54.53 -1.47 -49.31
C ARG A 326 55.97 -0.98 -49.50
N ASN A 327 56.41 0.01 -48.73
CA ASN A 327 57.79 0.45 -48.77
C ASN A 327 58.76 -0.70 -48.39
N THR A 328 58.40 -1.54 -47.41
CA THR A 328 59.23 -2.70 -47.05
C THR A 328 59.27 -3.77 -48.14
N ILE A 329 58.19 -3.96 -48.91
CA ILE A 329 58.17 -4.84 -50.08
C ILE A 329 59.15 -4.32 -51.13
N GLU A 330 59.07 -3.03 -51.47
CA GLU A 330 59.98 -2.39 -52.44
C GLU A 330 61.45 -2.50 -52.02
N GLU A 331 61.75 -2.37 -50.72
CA GLU A 331 63.11 -2.59 -50.20
C GLU A 331 63.59 -4.03 -50.34
N GLN A 332 62.74 -5.02 -50.10
CA GLN A 332 63.11 -6.43 -50.21
C GLN A 332 63.25 -6.88 -51.67
N GLU A 333 62.37 -6.41 -52.56
CA GLU A 333 62.50 -6.57 -54.01
C GLU A 333 63.87 -6.10 -54.51
N ASN A 334 64.30 -4.90 -54.07
CA ASN A 334 65.61 -4.37 -54.41
C ASN A 334 66.76 -5.22 -53.87
N LYS A 335 66.63 -5.78 -52.65
CA LYS A 335 67.63 -6.68 -52.08
C LYS A 335 67.74 -7.97 -52.88
N ILE A 336 66.63 -8.64 -53.17
CA ILE A 336 66.58 -9.88 -53.96
C ILE A 336 67.24 -9.67 -55.34
N ARG A 337 66.93 -8.55 -56.01
CA ARG A 337 67.52 -8.20 -57.32
C ARG A 337 69.00 -7.81 -57.26
N SER A 338 69.47 -7.33 -56.11
CA SER A 338 70.87 -6.92 -55.92
C SER A 338 71.83 -8.08 -55.61
N VAL A 339 71.31 -9.27 -55.28
CA VAL A 339 72.13 -10.47 -55.09
C VAL A 339 72.51 -11.03 -56.46
N PRO A 340 73.80 -10.99 -56.88
CA PRO A 340 74.21 -11.59 -58.14
C PRO A 340 74.07 -13.11 -58.05
N THR A 341 73.51 -13.71 -59.10
CA THR A 341 73.47 -15.15 -59.32
C THR A 341 74.89 -15.73 -59.30
N SER A 342 75.36 -16.20 -58.15
CA SER A 342 76.53 -17.07 -58.04
C SER A 342 76.07 -18.48 -57.70
N GLU A 343 75.45 -19.14 -58.67
CA GLU A 343 75.21 -20.60 -58.69
C GLU A 343 74.76 -20.97 -60.11
N GLU A 344 75.68 -20.84 -61.06
CA GLU A 344 75.74 -21.73 -62.22
C GLU A 344 77.03 -22.54 -62.06
N GLU A 345 76.91 -23.80 -61.63
CA GLU A 345 77.67 -24.96 -62.15
C GLU A 345 77.00 -26.28 -61.74
#